data_AF-A0A7V4ENZ9-F1
#
_entry.id   AF-A0A7V4ENZ9-F1
#
_cell.length_a   1.000
_cell.length_b   1.000
_cell.length_c   1.000
_cell.angle_alpha   90.00
_cell.angle_beta   90.00
_cell.angle_gamma   90.00
#
_symmetry.space_group_name_H-M   'P 1'
#
loop_
_entity.id
_entity.type
_entity.pdbx_description
1 polymer ?
#
loop_
_entity_poly.entity_id
_entity_poly.type
_entity_poly.pdbx_seq_one_letter_code
_entity_poly.pdbx_strand_id
1 'polypeptide(L)'
;MNLQSETHPKPRGVAMNTKTGVFICRCGTNISESLDTDALERAVAARGDSVVAIQHGLLCSDEGAGFVKEAIKEHGLTHAVIAACSPRQHEHTFRAACRAAGLNPYLMQMANIREMCAWVSNNPRAATDKALAMIRGAMERVLEHEPLETPEIDANPDAVVVGAGPAGMSAALLLAQKGRKVTLVEKAPCVGGMVVRYEDVFPNMDCAPCMLEPVMDEVLHHENIETMTWSEVTDVKGFLGNFIVTVTRKARFVDPAACFSCMECFNACPVSVPNEYDEGLGMRKAIYWPFAGAMPNVPVIDTGACVRFTENRDCTACADACGFGAVDYAQQDETVDIKAGAVAL
;
A
#
# COMPACT_ATOMS: atom_id res chain seq x y z
N MET A 1 -18.28 0.60 37.37
CA MET A 1 -18.85 1.54 36.39
C MET A 1 -19.97 0.80 35.68
N ASN A 2 -21.22 1.21 35.92
CA ASN A 2 -22.41 0.53 35.40
C ASN A 2 -22.48 0.70 33.88
N LEU A 3 -22.42 -0.41 33.14
CA LEU A 3 -22.87 -0.47 31.75
C LEU A 3 -24.40 -0.46 31.77
N GLN A 4 -24.98 0.75 31.79
CA GLN A 4 -26.39 0.91 31.55
C GLN A 4 -26.68 0.58 30.08
N SER A 5 -27.72 -0.22 29.90
CA SER A 5 -28.34 -0.58 28.63
C SER A 5 -28.66 0.65 27.80
N GLU A 6 -27.86 0.91 26.76
CA GLU A 6 -28.26 1.82 25.70
C GLU A 6 -29.35 1.15 24.87
N THR A 7 -30.58 1.59 25.13
CA THR A 7 -31.76 1.29 24.34
C THR A 7 -31.47 1.63 22.88
N HIS A 8 -31.44 0.63 22.00
CA HIS A 8 -31.43 0.86 20.56
C HIS A 8 -32.60 1.78 20.21
N PRO A 9 -32.36 2.96 19.61
CA PRO A 9 -33.45 3.81 19.16
C PRO A 9 -34.29 3.03 18.15
N LYS A 10 -35.62 3.02 18.34
CA LYS A 10 -36.57 2.47 17.37
C LYS A 10 -36.33 3.14 16.00
N PRO A 11 -36.48 2.40 14.87
CA PRO A 11 -36.29 2.94 13.54
C PRO A 11 -37.17 4.19 13.36
N ARG A 12 -36.53 5.33 13.07
CA ARG A 12 -37.22 6.56 12.71
C ARG A 12 -37.77 6.38 11.30
N GLY A 13 -39.06 6.66 11.13
CA GLY A 13 -39.79 6.41 9.90
C GLY A 13 -39.12 7.02 8.67
N VAL A 14 -39.09 6.23 7.60
CA VAL A 14 -38.68 6.60 6.24
C VAL A 14 -39.28 7.95 5.85
N ALA A 15 -38.44 8.88 5.36
CA ALA A 15 -38.89 10.17 4.87
C ALA A 15 -39.98 10.00 3.79
N MET A 16 -41.07 10.78 3.87
CA MET A 16 -42.32 10.56 3.14
C MET A 16 -42.27 10.67 1.59
N ASN A 17 -41.09 10.65 0.95
CA ASN A 17 -40.98 10.67 -0.51
C ASN A 17 -39.71 9.98 -1.06
N THR A 18 -39.36 8.80 -0.52
CA THR A 18 -38.23 8.01 -1.04
C THR A 18 -38.56 7.33 -2.37
N LYS A 19 -37.82 7.68 -3.41
CA LYS A 19 -37.83 7.01 -4.72
C LYS A 19 -36.48 6.39 -5.01
N THR A 20 -36.45 5.07 -5.23
CA THR A 20 -35.23 4.27 -5.37
C THR A 20 -35.07 3.76 -6.80
N GLY A 21 -33.97 4.11 -7.46
CA GLY A 21 -33.59 3.50 -8.73
C GLY A 21 -32.75 2.26 -8.52
N VAL A 22 -33.13 1.14 -9.11
CA VAL A 22 -32.38 -0.12 -9.05
C VAL A 22 -31.82 -0.40 -10.43
N PHE A 23 -30.51 -0.19 -10.58
CA PHE A 23 -29.78 -0.35 -11.82
C PHE A 23 -29.18 -1.75 -11.89
N ILE A 24 -29.60 -2.56 -12.86
CA ILE A 24 -29.17 -3.94 -13.03
C ILE A 24 -28.20 -4.02 -14.21
N CYS A 25 -26.94 -4.37 -13.93
CA CYS A 25 -25.92 -4.51 -14.97
C CYS A 25 -26.02 -5.88 -15.64
N ARG A 26 -26.00 -5.90 -16.97
CA ARG A 26 -25.90 -7.14 -17.77
C ARG A 26 -24.47 -7.66 -17.89
N CYS A 27 -23.47 -6.77 -17.78
CA CYS A 27 -22.03 -7.05 -17.82
C CYS A 27 -21.59 -7.98 -18.96
N GLY A 28 -22.20 -7.83 -20.15
CA GLY A 28 -22.01 -8.76 -21.26
C GLY A 28 -22.40 -10.19 -20.87
N THR A 29 -21.49 -11.14 -21.07
CA THR A 29 -21.70 -12.55 -20.73
C THR A 29 -21.48 -12.86 -19.25
N ASN A 30 -20.78 -11.99 -18.51
CA ASN A 30 -20.39 -12.26 -17.11
C ASN A 30 -21.55 -12.35 -16.12
N ILE A 31 -22.66 -11.68 -16.42
CA ILE A 31 -23.87 -11.72 -15.58
C ILE A 31 -25.02 -12.32 -16.40
N SER A 32 -25.27 -11.82 -17.61
CA SER A 32 -26.45 -12.20 -18.39
C SER A 32 -26.52 -13.69 -18.80
N GLU A 33 -25.41 -14.42 -18.86
CA GLU A 33 -25.45 -15.87 -19.16
C GLU A 33 -25.70 -16.72 -17.92
N SER A 34 -25.28 -16.23 -16.74
CA SER A 34 -25.34 -16.99 -15.49
C SER A 34 -26.59 -16.68 -14.66
N LEU A 35 -27.31 -15.59 -14.95
CA LEU A 35 -28.55 -15.23 -14.28
C LEU A 35 -29.53 -14.51 -15.22
N ASP A 36 -30.82 -14.62 -14.92
CA ASP A 36 -31.89 -13.99 -15.70
C ASP A 36 -32.10 -12.54 -15.22
N THR A 37 -31.41 -11.59 -15.87
CA THR A 37 -31.53 -10.16 -15.55
C THR A 37 -32.96 -9.65 -15.74
N ASP A 38 -33.69 -10.17 -16.71
CA ASP A 38 -35.04 -9.71 -17.04
C ASP A 38 -36.03 -10.14 -15.96
N ALA A 39 -35.84 -11.33 -15.39
CA ALA A 39 -36.56 -11.74 -14.19
C ALA A 39 -36.25 -10.84 -12.99
N LEU A 40 -34.99 -10.42 -12.82
CA LEU A 40 -34.63 -9.48 -11.75
C LEU A 40 -35.33 -8.13 -11.93
N GLU A 41 -35.31 -7.55 -13.13
CA GLU A 41 -35.95 -6.28 -13.42
C GLU A 41 -37.46 -6.34 -13.18
N ARG A 42 -38.14 -7.36 -13.71
CA ARG A 42 -39.58 -7.57 -13.46
C ARG A 42 -39.89 -7.72 -11.98
N ALA A 43 -39.09 -8.49 -11.25
CA ALA A 43 -39.31 -8.74 -9.82
C ALA A 43 -39.07 -7.49 -8.96
N VAL A 44 -38.15 -6.61 -9.37
CA VAL A 44 -37.89 -5.34 -8.69
C VAL A 44 -38.97 -4.31 -9.02
N ALA A 45 -39.36 -4.18 -10.30
CA ALA A 45 -40.41 -3.26 -10.73
C ALA A 45 -41.78 -3.57 -10.09
N ALA A 46 -42.06 -4.85 -9.80
CA ALA A 46 -43.29 -5.26 -9.13
C ALA A 46 -43.43 -4.79 -7.66
N ARG A 47 -42.41 -4.12 -7.09
CA ARG A 47 -42.43 -3.65 -5.69
C ARG A 47 -43.18 -2.32 -5.47
N GLY A 48 -43.60 -1.66 -6.54
CA GLY A 48 -44.45 -0.46 -6.50
C GLY A 48 -43.80 0.79 -7.10
N ASP A 49 -44.59 1.86 -7.22
CA ASP A 49 -44.24 3.07 -7.98
C ASP A 49 -43.06 3.87 -7.41
N SER A 50 -42.68 3.62 -6.15
CA SER A 50 -41.51 4.21 -5.50
C SER A 50 -40.18 3.55 -5.93
N VAL A 51 -40.23 2.49 -6.74
CA VAL A 51 -39.06 1.76 -7.23
C VAL A 51 -39.01 1.80 -8.74
N VAL A 52 -37.89 2.23 -9.31
CA VAL A 52 -37.64 2.22 -10.75
C VAL A 52 -36.55 1.19 -11.05
N ALA A 53 -36.91 0.06 -11.66
CA ALA A 53 -35.94 -0.94 -12.11
C ALA A 53 -35.45 -0.58 -13.51
N ILE A 54 -34.13 -0.58 -13.74
CA ILE A 54 -33.54 -0.19 -15.01
C ILE A 54 -32.37 -1.11 -15.33
N GLN A 55 -32.39 -1.72 -16.51
CA GLN A 55 -31.24 -2.47 -17.01
C GLN A 55 -30.34 -1.67 -17.94
N HIS A 56 -29.04 -1.99 -17.91
CA HIS A 56 -28.09 -1.51 -18.92
C HIS A 56 -27.03 -2.57 -19.23
N GLY A 57 -26.50 -2.54 -20.45
CA GLY A 57 -25.47 -3.47 -20.93
C GLY A 57 -24.21 -3.47 -20.06
N LEU A 58 -23.55 -2.32 -20.00
CA LEU A 58 -22.37 -2.07 -19.17
C LEU A 58 -22.60 -0.80 -18.39
N LEU A 59 -22.82 -0.89 -17.08
CA LEU A 59 -23.06 0.30 -16.25
C LEU A 59 -21.77 1.08 -15.96
N CYS A 60 -20.60 0.43 -15.95
CA CYS A 60 -19.33 1.06 -15.61
C CYS A 60 -18.62 1.76 -16.78
N SER A 61 -19.13 1.65 -18.01
CA SER A 61 -18.60 2.43 -19.13
C SER A 61 -18.97 3.91 -18.99
N ASP A 62 -18.28 4.81 -19.70
CA ASP A 62 -18.61 6.24 -19.69
C ASP A 62 -20.07 6.49 -20.10
N GLU A 63 -20.56 5.75 -21.11
CA GLU A 63 -21.96 5.77 -21.54
C GLU A 63 -22.90 5.25 -20.44
N GLY A 64 -22.57 4.14 -19.78
CA GLY A 64 -23.38 3.58 -18.70
C GLY A 64 -23.45 4.45 -17.46
N ALA A 65 -22.32 5.06 -17.06
CA ALA A 65 -22.27 6.00 -15.95
C ALA A 65 -23.04 7.29 -16.27
N GLY A 66 -22.95 7.76 -17.53
CA GLY A 66 -23.77 8.85 -18.05
C GLY A 66 -25.26 8.51 -17.99
N PHE A 67 -25.64 7.29 -18.40
CA PHE A 67 -27.01 6.81 -18.33
C PHE A 67 -27.55 6.78 -16.89
N VAL A 68 -26.78 6.28 -15.92
CA VAL A 68 -27.17 6.29 -14.50
C VAL A 68 -27.45 7.72 -14.03
N LYS A 69 -26.57 8.67 -14.39
CA LYS A 69 -26.72 10.09 -14.03
C LYS A 69 -28.01 10.69 -14.60
N GLU A 70 -28.30 10.46 -15.88
CA GLU A 70 -29.51 11.01 -16.52
C GLU A 70 -30.78 10.36 -15.96
N ALA A 71 -30.79 9.05 -15.74
CA ALA A 71 -31.90 8.33 -15.12
C ALA A 71 -32.21 8.81 -13.69
N ILE A 72 -31.18 9.16 -12.90
CA ILE A 72 -31.36 9.77 -11.57
C ILE A 72 -32.13 11.08 -11.67
N LYS A 73 -31.78 11.93 -12.64
CA LYS A 73 -32.45 13.23 -12.83
C LYS A 73 -33.85 13.08 -13.39
N GLU A 74 -34.00 12.31 -14.46
CA GLU A 74 -35.25 12.11 -15.19
C GLU A 74 -36.34 11.55 -14.28
N HIS A 75 -35.99 10.54 -13.48
CA HIS A 75 -36.97 9.90 -12.59
C HIS A 75 -37.07 10.57 -11.21
N GLY A 76 -36.28 11.60 -10.92
CA GLY A 76 -36.27 12.26 -9.60
C GLY A 76 -35.88 11.30 -8.48
N LEU A 77 -34.83 10.48 -8.70
CA LEU A 77 -34.42 9.46 -7.76
C LEU A 77 -33.73 10.08 -6.53
N THR A 78 -34.12 9.58 -5.36
CA THR A 78 -33.56 9.99 -4.06
C THR A 78 -32.55 8.99 -3.51
N HIS A 79 -32.57 7.76 -4.01
CA HIS A 79 -31.68 6.66 -3.61
C HIS A 79 -31.35 5.81 -4.85
N ALA A 80 -30.19 5.16 -4.83
CA ALA A 80 -29.77 4.30 -5.93
C ALA A 80 -29.25 2.95 -5.42
N VAL A 81 -29.67 1.87 -6.05
CA VAL A 81 -29.09 0.53 -5.87
C VAL A 81 -28.43 0.11 -7.17
N ILE A 82 -27.14 -0.23 -7.13
CA ILE A 82 -26.41 -0.72 -8.30
C ILE A 82 -26.16 -2.22 -8.16
N ALA A 83 -26.92 -3.04 -8.88
CA ALA A 83 -26.76 -4.48 -8.93
C ALA A 83 -25.77 -4.86 -10.05
N ALA A 84 -24.50 -5.03 -9.68
CA ALA A 84 -23.42 -5.23 -10.63
C ALA A 84 -22.25 -6.04 -10.01
N CYS A 85 -21.04 -5.53 -10.15
CA CYS A 85 -19.80 -6.09 -9.63
C CYS A 85 -19.52 -5.65 -8.18
N SER A 86 -18.35 -6.03 -7.69
CA SER A 86 -17.85 -5.66 -6.37
C SER A 86 -17.76 -4.14 -6.16
N PRO A 87 -18.22 -3.63 -4.99
CA PRO A 87 -17.99 -2.24 -4.62
C PRO A 87 -16.50 -1.88 -4.55
N ARG A 88 -15.62 -2.86 -4.25
CA ARG A 88 -14.17 -2.66 -4.28
C ARG A 88 -13.64 -2.22 -5.65
N GLN A 89 -14.37 -2.51 -6.72
CA GLN A 89 -13.98 -2.17 -8.08
C GLN A 89 -14.60 -0.86 -8.55
N HIS A 90 -15.94 -0.72 -8.49
CA HIS A 90 -16.65 0.38 -9.17
C HIS A 90 -17.55 1.24 -8.27
N GLU A 91 -17.47 1.12 -6.94
CA GLU A 91 -18.23 2.00 -6.05
C GLU A 91 -17.89 3.48 -6.29
N HIS A 92 -16.61 3.80 -6.45
CA HIS A 92 -16.18 5.17 -6.74
C HIS A 92 -16.75 5.71 -8.06
N THR A 93 -16.85 4.86 -9.09
CA THR A 93 -17.44 5.21 -10.40
C THR A 93 -18.91 5.61 -10.23
N PHE A 94 -19.71 4.79 -9.55
CA PHE A 94 -21.14 5.07 -9.36
C PHE A 94 -21.40 6.19 -8.36
N ARG A 95 -20.56 6.34 -7.33
CA ARG A 95 -20.57 7.49 -6.43
C ARG A 95 -20.33 8.80 -7.19
N ALA A 96 -19.40 8.81 -8.14
CA ALA A 96 -19.15 9.97 -9.00
C ALA A 96 -20.36 10.28 -9.91
N ALA A 97 -20.99 9.25 -10.50
CA ALA A 97 -22.21 9.43 -11.29
C ALA A 97 -23.37 10.01 -10.46
N CYS A 98 -23.59 9.51 -9.24
CA CYS A 98 -24.59 10.04 -8.31
C CYS A 98 -24.29 11.51 -7.97
N ARG A 99 -23.03 11.83 -7.63
CA ARG A 99 -22.61 13.22 -7.34
C ARG A 99 -22.90 14.15 -8.51
N ALA A 100 -22.55 13.74 -9.73
CA ALA A 100 -22.79 14.51 -10.95
C ALA A 100 -24.29 14.67 -11.29
N ALA A 101 -25.15 13.80 -10.73
CA ALA A 101 -26.59 13.90 -10.82
C ALA A 101 -27.22 14.81 -9.74
N GLY A 102 -26.45 15.22 -8.73
CA GLY A 102 -26.95 15.94 -7.55
C GLY A 102 -27.44 15.01 -6.42
N LEU A 103 -27.28 13.70 -6.57
CA LEU A 103 -27.58 12.72 -5.53
C LEU A 103 -26.37 12.56 -4.61
N ASN A 104 -26.59 12.63 -3.29
CA ASN A 104 -25.51 12.40 -2.33
C ASN A 104 -24.91 10.99 -2.54
N PRO A 105 -23.58 10.84 -2.74
CA PRO A 105 -22.96 9.56 -3.07
C PRO A 105 -23.16 8.44 -2.04
N TYR A 106 -23.49 8.80 -0.79
CA TYR A 106 -23.71 7.87 0.30
C TYR A 106 -25.17 7.37 0.36
N LEU A 107 -26.09 7.94 -0.42
CA LEU A 107 -27.45 7.43 -0.65
C LEU A 107 -27.50 6.38 -1.78
N MET A 108 -26.35 5.76 -2.07
CA MET A 108 -26.21 4.69 -3.05
C MET A 108 -25.70 3.42 -2.37
N GLN A 109 -26.25 2.27 -2.77
CA GLN A 109 -25.82 0.95 -2.29
C GLN A 109 -25.55 0.02 -3.46
N MET A 110 -24.39 -0.63 -3.47
CA MET A 110 -24.11 -1.68 -4.45
C MET A 110 -24.59 -3.06 -3.96
N ALA A 111 -25.11 -3.87 -4.88
CA ALA A 111 -25.36 -5.29 -4.71
C ALA A 111 -24.42 -6.06 -5.65
N ASN A 112 -23.47 -6.81 -5.09
CA ASN A 112 -22.50 -7.59 -5.86
C ASN A 112 -23.13 -8.89 -6.40
N ILE A 113 -23.77 -8.82 -7.55
CA ILE A 113 -24.39 -9.98 -8.21
C ILE A 113 -23.45 -10.67 -9.22
N ARG A 114 -22.21 -10.19 -9.39
CA ARG A 114 -21.20 -10.81 -10.26
C ARG A 114 -20.28 -11.76 -9.51
N GLU A 115 -19.31 -11.23 -8.75
CA GLU A 115 -18.30 -12.04 -8.05
C GLU A 115 -18.93 -12.92 -6.96
N MET A 116 -19.97 -12.43 -6.28
CA MET A 116 -20.63 -13.17 -5.20
C MET A 116 -21.85 -13.97 -5.66
N CYS A 117 -22.20 -13.96 -6.95
CA CYS A 117 -23.37 -14.69 -7.45
C CYS A 117 -23.14 -15.31 -8.84
N ALA A 118 -23.10 -14.53 -9.91
CA ALA A 118 -22.99 -15.04 -11.28
C ALA A 118 -21.78 -15.95 -11.50
N TRP A 119 -20.58 -15.52 -11.10
CA TRP A 119 -19.33 -16.26 -11.32
C TRP A 119 -19.17 -17.53 -10.47
N VAL A 120 -19.95 -17.66 -9.40
CA VAL A 120 -19.80 -18.75 -8.42
C VAL A 120 -21.00 -19.70 -8.40
N SER A 121 -21.96 -19.51 -9.30
CA SER A 121 -23.15 -20.35 -9.41
C SER A 121 -23.18 -21.08 -10.74
N ASN A 122 -23.39 -22.40 -10.66
CA ASN A 122 -23.58 -23.26 -11.84
C ASN A 122 -25.06 -23.49 -12.17
N ASN A 123 -25.97 -22.91 -11.38
CA ASN A 123 -27.42 -23.02 -11.57
C ASN A 123 -28.03 -21.64 -11.79
N PRO A 124 -28.48 -21.32 -13.02
CA PRO A 124 -29.00 -19.99 -13.34
C PRO A 124 -30.24 -19.58 -12.53
N ARG A 125 -31.13 -20.53 -12.21
CA ARG A 125 -32.32 -20.23 -11.41
C ARG A 125 -31.93 -19.87 -9.97
N ALA A 126 -31.08 -20.70 -9.35
CA ALA A 126 -30.58 -20.43 -8.00
C ALA A 126 -29.75 -19.13 -7.94
N ALA A 127 -28.97 -18.83 -8.99
CA ALA A 127 -28.24 -17.57 -9.13
C ALA A 127 -29.20 -16.37 -9.19
N THR A 128 -30.26 -16.47 -9.97
CA THR A 128 -31.28 -15.42 -10.10
C THR A 128 -31.99 -15.19 -8.77
N ASP A 129 -32.41 -16.25 -8.08
CA ASP A 129 -33.05 -16.16 -6.76
C ASP A 129 -32.11 -15.52 -5.72
N LYS A 130 -30.83 -15.90 -5.73
CA LYS A 130 -29.80 -15.32 -4.86
C LYS A 130 -29.57 -13.85 -5.17
N ALA A 131 -29.40 -13.48 -6.45
CA ALA A 131 -29.20 -12.10 -6.88
C ALA A 131 -30.40 -11.23 -6.47
N LEU A 132 -31.62 -11.73 -6.65
CA LEU A 132 -32.82 -11.04 -6.21
C LEU A 132 -32.83 -10.81 -4.69
N ALA A 133 -32.47 -11.83 -3.89
CA ALA A 133 -32.36 -11.68 -2.44
C ALA A 133 -31.33 -10.60 -2.05
N MET A 134 -30.18 -10.56 -2.73
CA MET A 134 -29.14 -9.55 -2.51
C MET A 134 -29.62 -8.14 -2.88
N ILE A 135 -30.29 -7.99 -4.02
CA ILE A 135 -30.89 -6.71 -4.45
C ILE A 135 -31.93 -6.24 -3.45
N ARG A 136 -32.81 -7.14 -2.99
CA ARG A 136 -33.81 -6.81 -1.96
C ARG A 136 -33.14 -6.31 -0.68
N GLY A 137 -32.12 -7.01 -0.19
CA GLY A 137 -31.36 -6.57 0.98
C GLY A 137 -30.72 -5.19 0.79
N ALA A 138 -30.16 -4.91 -0.39
CA ALA A 138 -29.59 -3.61 -0.73
C ALA A 138 -30.66 -2.49 -0.80
N MET A 139 -31.85 -2.80 -1.33
CA MET A 139 -32.98 -1.87 -1.36
C MET A 139 -33.48 -1.49 0.02
N GLU A 140 -33.64 -2.46 0.93
CA GLU A 140 -34.06 -2.13 2.30
C GLU A 140 -32.96 -1.33 3.03
N ARG A 141 -31.69 -1.71 2.83
CA ARG A 141 -30.55 -1.02 3.45
C ARG A 141 -30.40 0.43 2.99
N VAL A 142 -30.58 0.71 1.70
CA VAL A 142 -30.34 2.07 1.16
C VAL A 142 -31.34 3.08 1.71
N LEU A 143 -32.54 2.65 2.12
CA LEU A 143 -33.55 3.52 2.74
C LEU A 143 -33.13 4.01 4.14
N GLU A 144 -32.19 3.32 4.78
CA GLU A 144 -31.61 3.68 6.09
C GLU A 144 -30.30 4.48 5.93
N HIS A 145 -29.88 4.78 4.70
CA HIS A 145 -28.70 5.60 4.47
C HIS A 145 -29.00 7.07 4.76
N GLU A 146 -27.98 7.77 5.28
CA GLU A 146 -28.01 9.20 5.49
C GLU A 146 -27.03 9.90 4.53
N PRO A 147 -27.31 11.14 4.09
CA PRO A 147 -26.35 11.89 3.30
C PRO A 147 -25.12 12.21 4.14
N LEU A 148 -23.94 11.88 3.62
CA LEU A 148 -22.66 12.22 4.27
C LEU A 148 -21.85 13.21 3.43
N GLU A 149 -20.95 13.91 4.10
CA GLU A 149 -19.97 14.80 3.48
C GLU A 149 -18.59 14.14 3.49
N THR A 150 -17.79 14.39 2.45
CA THR A 150 -16.41 13.91 2.40
C THR A 150 -15.53 14.91 3.15
N PRO A 151 -14.83 14.51 4.23
CA PRO A 151 -13.95 15.43 4.93
C PRO A 151 -12.74 15.80 4.05
N GLU A 152 -12.38 17.06 4.04
CA GLU A 152 -11.12 17.54 3.49
C GLU A 152 -10.02 17.42 4.57
N ILE A 153 -8.85 16.93 4.17
CA ILE A 153 -7.71 16.72 5.06
C ILE A 153 -6.47 17.32 4.41
N ASP A 154 -5.64 18.00 5.22
CA ASP A 154 -4.31 18.41 4.77
C ASP A 154 -3.44 17.17 4.58
N ALA A 155 -2.77 17.09 3.43
CA ALA A 155 -1.90 15.98 3.09
C ALA A 155 -0.44 16.44 3.12
N ASN A 156 0.40 15.72 3.85
CA ASN A 156 1.84 15.90 3.80
C ASN A 156 2.34 15.54 2.39
N PRO A 157 3.08 16.42 1.69
CA PRO A 157 3.58 16.14 0.35
C PRO A 157 4.76 15.16 0.30
N ASP A 158 5.42 14.91 1.43
CA ASP A 158 6.62 14.09 1.54
C ASP A 158 6.31 12.59 1.60
N ALA A 159 7.29 11.75 1.30
CA ALA A 159 7.10 10.31 1.17
C ALA A 159 8.19 9.50 1.88
N VAL A 160 7.82 8.29 2.30
CA VAL A 160 8.79 7.26 2.73
C VAL A 160 8.80 6.15 1.68
N VAL A 161 9.99 5.72 1.29
CA VAL A 161 10.21 4.56 0.41
C VAL A 161 10.93 3.48 1.21
N VAL A 162 10.40 2.26 1.20
CA VAL A 162 10.96 1.13 1.94
C VAL A 162 11.68 0.18 0.97
N GLY A 163 12.98 0.04 1.16
CA GLY A 163 13.89 -0.76 0.33
C GLY A 163 14.62 0.08 -0.73
N ALA A 164 15.94 0.06 -0.70
CA ALA A 164 16.83 0.73 -1.65
C ALA A 164 17.38 -0.24 -2.72
N GLY A 165 16.52 -1.13 -3.21
CA GLY A 165 16.74 -1.81 -4.50
C GLY A 165 16.48 -0.88 -5.69
N PRO A 166 16.65 -1.35 -6.93
CA PRO A 166 16.46 -0.53 -8.12
C PRO A 166 15.08 0.15 -8.19
N ALA A 167 14.02 -0.55 -7.77
CA ALA A 167 12.66 -0.01 -7.75
C ALA A 167 12.51 1.14 -6.75
N GLY A 168 12.97 0.96 -5.50
CA GLY A 168 12.86 1.98 -4.47
C GLY A 168 13.76 3.18 -4.72
N MET A 169 14.99 2.97 -5.19
CA MET A 169 15.87 4.07 -5.60
C MET A 169 15.25 4.88 -6.76
N SER A 170 14.70 4.21 -7.77
CA SER A 170 14.03 4.89 -8.89
C SER A 170 12.79 5.66 -8.43
N ALA A 171 11.99 5.09 -7.52
CA ALA A 171 10.83 5.76 -6.94
C ALA A 171 11.23 6.99 -6.13
N ALA A 172 12.30 6.88 -5.32
CA ALA A 172 12.82 7.99 -4.54
C ALA A 172 13.32 9.14 -5.44
N LEU A 173 14.11 8.82 -6.47
CA LEU A 173 14.58 9.82 -7.44
C LEU A 173 13.42 10.49 -8.17
N LEU A 174 12.43 9.73 -8.64
CA LEU A 174 11.28 10.29 -9.35
C LEU A 174 10.49 11.28 -8.46
N LEU A 175 10.28 10.92 -7.19
CA LEU A 175 9.60 11.79 -6.23
C LEU A 175 10.44 13.05 -5.92
N ALA A 176 11.74 12.87 -5.72
CA ALA A 176 12.68 13.94 -5.44
C ALA A 176 12.81 14.94 -6.60
N GLN A 177 12.83 14.46 -7.84
CA GLN A 177 12.81 15.28 -9.06
C GLN A 177 11.50 16.07 -9.23
N LYS A 178 10.41 15.66 -8.57
CA LYS A 178 9.16 16.42 -8.47
C LYS A 178 9.12 17.36 -7.25
N GLY A 179 10.25 17.56 -6.58
CA GLY A 179 10.40 18.48 -5.45
C GLY A 179 9.79 17.96 -4.15
N ARG A 180 9.64 16.65 -3.99
CA ARG A 180 9.18 16.02 -2.73
C ARG A 180 10.37 15.62 -1.89
N LYS A 181 10.28 15.75 -0.58
CA LYS A 181 11.28 15.12 0.31
C LYS A 181 10.96 13.65 0.44
N VAL A 182 11.99 12.83 0.40
CA VAL A 182 11.87 11.38 0.45
C VAL A 182 12.82 10.84 1.52
N THR A 183 12.29 10.03 2.44
CA THR A 183 13.15 9.18 3.26
C THR A 183 13.20 7.79 2.61
N LEU A 184 14.38 7.35 2.20
CA LEU A 184 14.63 6.02 1.64
C LEU A 184 15.21 5.11 2.74
N VAL A 185 14.43 4.15 3.22
CA VAL A 185 14.80 3.26 4.33
C VAL A 185 15.29 1.91 3.78
N GLU A 186 16.51 1.51 4.11
CA GLU A 186 17.14 0.26 3.66
C GLU A 186 17.63 -0.57 4.83
N LYS A 187 17.22 -1.85 4.86
CA LYS A 187 17.52 -2.81 5.91
C LYS A 187 19.00 -3.21 5.91
N ALA A 188 19.58 -3.45 4.75
CA ALA A 188 20.98 -3.76 4.57
C ALA A 188 21.84 -2.52 4.87
N PRO A 189 23.15 -2.70 5.15
CA PRO A 189 24.03 -1.57 5.44
C PRO A 189 24.40 -0.78 4.18
N CYS A 190 23.96 -1.25 3.00
CA CYS A 190 24.19 -0.66 1.69
C CYS A 190 22.93 -0.70 0.82
N VAL A 191 22.86 0.20 -0.16
CA VAL A 191 21.83 0.20 -1.21
C VAL A 191 22.19 -0.80 -2.34
N GLY A 192 21.28 -1.01 -3.29
CA GLY A 192 21.50 -1.78 -4.52
C GLY A 192 20.61 -3.01 -4.68
N GLY A 193 20.13 -3.59 -3.59
CA GLY A 193 19.22 -4.74 -3.61
C GLY A 193 19.85 -6.00 -4.22
N MET A 194 19.05 -6.83 -4.92
CA MET A 194 19.57 -8.07 -5.53
C MET A 194 20.39 -7.84 -6.80
N VAL A 195 20.17 -6.74 -7.50
CA VAL A 195 20.81 -6.54 -8.82
C VAL A 195 22.32 -6.44 -8.70
N VAL A 196 22.84 -5.83 -7.63
CA VAL A 196 24.30 -5.76 -7.39
C VAL A 196 24.95 -7.12 -7.12
N ARG A 197 24.16 -8.16 -6.83
CA ARG A 197 24.64 -9.53 -6.64
C ARG A 197 24.83 -10.30 -7.94
N TYR A 198 24.27 -9.80 -9.03
CA TYR A 198 24.44 -10.41 -10.34
C TYR A 198 25.70 -9.84 -11.01
N GLU A 199 26.40 -10.68 -11.77
CA GLU A 199 27.47 -10.22 -12.64
C GLU A 199 26.87 -9.46 -13.83
N ASP A 200 25.96 -10.14 -14.56
CA ASP A 200 25.31 -9.62 -15.77
C ASP A 200 23.77 -9.63 -15.65
N VAL A 201 23.13 -8.67 -16.31
CA VAL A 201 21.67 -8.60 -16.46
C VAL A 201 21.21 -8.81 -17.90
N PHE A 202 20.25 -9.71 -18.09
CA PHE A 202 19.59 -9.90 -19.38
C PHE A 202 18.75 -8.66 -19.77
N PRO A 203 18.47 -8.41 -21.07
CA PRO A 203 18.80 -9.23 -22.24
C PRO A 203 20.20 -8.98 -22.82
N ASN A 204 20.83 -7.85 -22.49
CA ASN A 204 22.08 -7.42 -23.12
C ASN A 204 23.33 -8.02 -22.48
N MET A 205 23.19 -8.64 -21.31
CA MET A 205 24.31 -9.11 -20.48
C MET A 205 25.22 -7.94 -20.07
N ASP A 206 24.60 -6.82 -19.67
CA ASP A 206 25.32 -5.66 -19.16
C ASP A 206 25.75 -5.92 -17.71
N CYS A 207 26.93 -5.43 -17.32
CA CYS A 207 27.43 -5.48 -15.94
C CYS A 207 26.42 -4.86 -14.97
N ALA A 208 25.89 -5.64 -14.04
CA ALA A 208 24.80 -5.21 -13.17
C ALA A 208 25.20 -4.10 -12.17
N PRO A 209 26.34 -4.21 -11.47
CA PRO A 209 26.82 -3.12 -10.60
C PRO A 209 27.09 -1.83 -11.38
N CYS A 210 27.70 -1.94 -12.56
CA CYS A 210 28.04 -0.79 -13.41
C CYS A 210 26.79 0.00 -13.84
N MET A 211 25.68 -0.70 -14.08
CA MET A 211 24.41 -0.08 -14.46
C MET A 211 23.73 0.65 -13.29
N LEU A 212 23.90 0.14 -12.06
CA LEU A 212 23.19 0.65 -10.89
C LEU A 212 24.00 1.71 -10.12
N GLU A 213 25.32 1.70 -10.21
CA GLU A 213 26.22 2.61 -9.51
C GLU A 213 25.83 4.10 -9.69
N PRO A 214 25.50 4.61 -10.90
CA PRO A 214 25.08 6.00 -11.04
C PRO A 214 23.80 6.34 -10.27
N VAL A 215 22.84 5.40 -10.23
CA VAL A 215 21.57 5.56 -9.50
C VAL A 215 21.81 5.54 -8.00
N MET A 216 22.69 4.65 -7.54
CA MET A 216 23.08 4.55 -6.13
C MET A 216 23.80 5.82 -5.67
N ASP A 217 24.71 6.36 -6.48
CA ASP A 217 25.41 7.62 -6.19
C ASP A 217 24.43 8.79 -6.13
N GLU A 218 23.50 8.87 -7.08
CA GLU A 218 22.49 9.93 -7.11
C GLU A 218 21.63 9.90 -5.85
N VAL A 219 21.06 8.75 -5.44
CA VAL A 219 20.21 8.70 -4.22
C VAL A 219 20.95 9.00 -2.93
N LEU A 220 22.25 8.71 -2.86
CA LEU A 220 23.06 8.96 -1.66
C LEU A 220 23.44 10.44 -1.52
N HIS A 221 23.48 11.18 -2.62
CA HIS A 221 23.91 12.58 -2.66
C HIS A 221 22.79 13.58 -3.01
N HIS A 222 21.57 13.11 -3.27
CA HIS A 222 20.45 13.96 -3.66
C HIS A 222 19.91 14.78 -2.47
N GLU A 223 19.78 16.10 -2.64
CA GLU A 223 19.38 17.05 -1.57
C GLU A 223 18.00 16.78 -0.94
N ASN A 224 17.06 16.24 -1.73
CA ASN A 224 15.71 15.90 -1.29
C ASN A 224 15.55 14.43 -0.84
N ILE A 225 16.62 13.62 -0.83
CA ILE A 225 16.55 12.22 -0.42
C ILE A 225 17.41 12.02 0.82
N GLU A 226 16.77 11.60 1.91
CA GLU A 226 17.47 11.12 3.10
C GLU A 226 17.54 9.58 3.05
N THR A 227 18.74 9.05 2.80
CA THR A 227 18.94 7.59 2.74
C THR A 227 19.33 7.05 4.11
N MET A 228 18.45 6.25 4.70
CA MET A 228 18.64 5.55 5.98
C MET A 228 18.99 4.07 5.73
N THR A 229 20.26 3.78 5.50
CA THR A 229 20.76 2.39 5.46
C THR A 229 20.90 1.81 6.86
N TRP A 230 20.95 0.48 6.95
CA TRP A 230 20.98 -0.25 8.22
C TRP A 230 19.79 0.11 9.13
N SER A 231 18.62 0.32 8.53
CA SER A 231 17.42 0.80 9.19
C SER A 231 16.19 0.00 8.74
N GLU A 232 15.26 -0.26 9.65
CA GLU A 232 14.04 -1.03 9.37
C GLU A 232 12.80 -0.24 9.81
N VAL A 233 11.77 -0.23 8.97
CA VAL A 233 10.44 0.26 9.37
C VAL A 233 9.84 -0.75 10.34
N THR A 234 9.48 -0.31 11.54
CA THR A 234 8.93 -1.16 12.60
C THR A 234 7.44 -0.94 12.83
N ASP A 235 6.91 0.25 12.50
CA ASP A 235 5.49 0.54 12.63
C ASP A 235 5.04 1.62 11.62
N VAL A 236 3.78 1.54 11.20
CA VAL A 236 3.14 2.54 10.33
C VAL A 236 1.75 2.83 10.85
N LYS A 237 1.53 4.07 11.31
CA LYS A 237 0.23 4.55 11.80
C LYS A 237 -0.31 5.65 10.90
N GLY A 238 -1.62 5.86 10.98
CA GLY A 238 -2.30 6.94 10.27
C GLY A 238 -3.02 6.47 9.02
N PHE A 239 -3.22 7.38 8.07
CA PHE A 239 -3.99 7.16 6.84
C PHE A 239 -3.41 8.00 5.70
N LEU A 240 -3.92 7.81 4.49
CA LEU A 240 -3.47 8.53 3.29
C LEU A 240 -3.33 10.04 3.54
N GLY A 241 -2.15 10.60 3.26
CA GLY A 241 -1.80 12.00 3.50
C GLY A 241 -1.23 12.29 4.89
N ASN A 242 -1.40 11.40 5.87
CA ASN A 242 -1.00 11.62 7.27
C ASN A 242 -0.51 10.33 7.93
N PHE A 243 0.60 9.78 7.42
CA PHE A 243 1.29 8.66 8.03
C PHE A 243 2.35 9.12 9.03
N ILE A 244 2.53 8.32 10.07
CA ILE A 244 3.69 8.34 10.97
C ILE A 244 4.36 6.98 10.82
N VAL A 245 5.55 6.98 10.24
CA VAL A 245 6.37 5.79 9.99
C VAL A 245 7.47 5.76 11.05
N THR A 246 7.45 4.75 11.90
CA THR A 246 8.50 4.54 12.91
C THR A 246 9.60 3.68 12.30
N VAL A 247 10.82 4.21 12.32
CA VAL A 247 12.01 3.57 11.76
C VAL A 247 13.01 3.31 12.88
N THR A 248 13.48 2.07 13.00
CA THR A 248 14.61 1.74 13.86
C THR A 248 15.88 1.75 13.04
N ARG A 249 16.76 2.73 13.30
CA ARG A 249 18.10 2.81 12.76
C ARG A 249 19.03 2.02 13.68
N LYS A 250 19.57 0.91 13.18
CA LYS A 250 20.46 0.07 13.97
C LYS A 250 21.81 0.74 14.19
N ALA A 251 22.41 0.50 15.34
CA ALA A 251 23.77 0.91 15.61
C ALA A 251 24.73 0.25 14.60
N ARG A 252 25.51 1.08 13.89
CA ARG A 252 26.59 0.59 13.02
C ARG A 252 27.81 0.20 13.85
N PHE A 253 27.95 0.82 15.03
CA PHE A 253 29.16 0.81 15.86
C PHE A 253 30.39 1.39 15.15
N VAL A 254 30.13 2.14 14.08
CA VAL A 254 31.12 2.84 13.26
C VAL A 254 30.48 4.16 12.88
N ASP A 255 31.12 5.27 13.27
CA ASP A 255 30.69 6.61 12.87
C ASP A 255 30.94 6.82 11.36
N PRO A 256 29.87 7.00 10.55
CA PRO A 256 30.01 7.26 9.13
C PRO A 256 30.82 8.52 8.80
N ALA A 257 30.80 9.54 9.67
CA ALA A 257 31.50 10.80 9.43
C ALA A 257 33.01 10.70 9.68
N ALA A 258 33.45 9.79 10.55
CA ALA A 258 34.86 9.58 10.88
C ALA A 258 35.49 8.43 10.08
N CYS A 259 34.69 7.59 9.41
CA CYS A 259 35.19 6.42 8.70
C CYS A 259 35.82 6.78 7.33
N PHE A 260 37.06 6.34 7.10
CA PHE A 260 37.78 6.48 5.82
C PHE A 260 37.77 5.21 4.95
N SER A 261 37.01 4.18 5.34
CA SER A 261 36.81 2.96 4.55
C SER A 261 38.12 2.22 4.16
N CYS A 262 39.14 2.25 5.03
CA CYS A 262 40.48 1.71 4.74
C CYS A 262 40.64 0.19 4.96
N MET A 263 39.63 -0.50 5.51
CA MET A 263 39.62 -1.95 5.78
C MET A 263 40.58 -2.49 6.87
N GLU A 264 41.37 -1.64 7.54
CA GLU A 264 42.30 -2.11 8.59
C GLU A 264 41.59 -2.88 9.72
N CYS A 265 40.39 -2.44 10.09
CA CYS A 265 39.56 -3.12 11.08
C CYS A 265 39.13 -4.54 10.67
N PHE A 266 39.05 -4.84 9.37
CA PHE A 266 38.66 -6.17 8.89
C PHE A 266 39.81 -7.16 9.10
N ASN A 267 41.04 -6.71 8.80
CA ASN A 267 42.25 -7.51 9.00
C ASN A 267 42.47 -7.84 10.49
N ALA A 268 42.17 -6.89 11.37
CA ALA A 268 42.32 -7.05 12.82
C ALA A 268 41.23 -7.94 13.46
N CYS A 269 40.06 -8.09 12.82
CA CYS A 269 38.95 -8.85 13.38
C CYS A 269 39.26 -10.37 13.43
N PRO A 270 39.23 -11.00 14.62
CA PRO A 270 39.53 -12.42 14.76
C PRO A 270 38.37 -13.34 14.33
N VAL A 271 37.17 -12.79 14.12
CA VAL A 271 35.97 -13.53 13.76
C VAL A 271 36.00 -13.90 12.27
N SER A 272 35.48 -15.07 11.93
CA SER A 272 35.23 -15.48 10.55
C SER A 272 33.90 -16.24 10.52
N VAL A 273 32.92 -15.73 9.78
CA VAL A 273 31.58 -16.32 9.61
C VAL A 273 31.21 -16.38 8.14
N PRO A 274 30.31 -17.29 7.71
CA PRO A 274 29.86 -17.34 6.31
C PRO A 274 29.27 -16.00 5.86
N ASN A 275 29.61 -15.55 4.64
CA ASN A 275 29.08 -14.32 4.08
C ASN A 275 27.70 -14.56 3.45
N GLU A 276 26.66 -13.92 3.98
CA GLU A 276 25.29 -14.03 3.48
C GLU A 276 25.16 -13.40 2.09
N TYR A 277 25.97 -12.40 1.76
CA TYR A 277 26.00 -11.82 0.42
C TYR A 277 26.46 -12.81 -0.64
N ASP A 278 27.38 -13.72 -0.29
CA ASP A 278 27.93 -14.74 -1.19
C ASP A 278 27.18 -16.09 -1.06
N GLU A 279 25.98 -16.11 -0.48
CA GLU A 279 25.22 -17.35 -0.20
C GLU A 279 26.03 -18.39 0.62
N GLY A 280 26.91 -17.91 1.51
CA GLY A 280 27.76 -18.75 2.35
C GLY A 280 28.95 -19.40 1.63
N LEU A 281 29.21 -19.04 0.36
CA LEU A 281 30.39 -19.51 -0.37
C LEU A 281 31.68 -18.84 0.12
N GLY A 282 31.57 -17.58 0.52
CA GLY A 282 32.64 -16.77 1.10
C GLY A 282 32.58 -16.71 2.62
N MET A 283 33.66 -16.21 3.22
CA MET A 283 33.72 -15.89 4.65
C MET A 283 33.89 -14.38 4.82
N ARG A 284 33.21 -13.80 5.81
CA ARG A 284 33.34 -12.41 6.23
C ARG A 284 33.75 -12.30 7.69
N LYS A 285 34.15 -11.09 8.08
CA LYS A 285 34.45 -10.69 9.46
C LYS A 285 33.17 -10.24 10.18
N ALA A 286 33.25 -10.04 11.49
CA ALA A 286 32.13 -9.48 12.27
C ALA A 286 31.93 -7.98 11.99
N ILE A 287 33.02 -7.22 11.81
CA ILE A 287 32.97 -5.89 11.21
C ILE A 287 33.12 -6.02 9.70
N TYR A 288 32.14 -5.55 8.94
CA TYR A 288 32.09 -5.80 7.49
C TYR A 288 31.23 -4.76 6.78
N TRP A 289 31.39 -4.71 5.46
CA TRP A 289 30.31 -4.34 4.54
C TRP A 289 30.01 -5.54 3.65
N PRO A 290 28.83 -5.61 2.99
CA PRO A 290 28.38 -6.86 2.36
C PRO A 290 29.23 -7.32 1.17
N PHE A 291 29.76 -6.39 0.38
CA PHE A 291 30.60 -6.67 -0.79
C PHE A 291 31.55 -5.50 -1.10
N ALA A 292 32.59 -5.75 -1.90
CA ALA A 292 33.51 -4.69 -2.33
C ALA A 292 32.80 -3.67 -3.23
N GLY A 293 32.86 -2.39 -2.88
CA GLY A 293 32.11 -1.34 -3.60
C GLY A 293 30.68 -1.12 -3.07
N ALA A 294 30.30 -1.74 -1.95
CA ALA A 294 29.04 -1.44 -1.28
C ALA A 294 28.93 0.06 -0.93
N MET A 295 27.76 0.64 -1.18
CA MET A 295 27.49 2.06 -0.91
C MET A 295 26.32 2.26 0.06
N PRO A 296 26.41 3.14 1.08
CA PRO A 296 27.61 3.87 1.46
C PRO A 296 28.71 2.89 1.94
N ASN A 297 29.96 3.21 1.64
CA ASN A 297 31.10 2.35 1.94
C ASN A 297 31.53 2.46 3.41
N VAL A 298 30.58 2.29 4.33
CA VAL A 298 30.79 2.39 5.77
C VAL A 298 30.45 1.03 6.38
N PRO A 299 31.39 0.38 7.09
CA PRO A 299 31.14 -0.92 7.67
C PRO A 299 30.15 -0.86 8.83
N VAL A 300 29.62 -2.02 9.17
CA VAL A 300 28.80 -2.25 10.36
C VAL A 300 29.40 -3.39 11.17
N ILE A 301 29.12 -3.42 12.47
CA ILE A 301 29.45 -4.56 13.33
C ILE A 301 28.21 -5.42 13.53
N ASP A 302 28.29 -6.67 13.06
CA ASP A 302 27.30 -7.70 13.34
C ASP A 302 27.42 -8.16 14.80
N THR A 303 26.47 -7.74 15.63
CA THR A 303 26.43 -8.09 17.05
C THR A 303 26.14 -9.58 17.29
N GLY A 304 25.57 -10.29 16.30
CA GLY A 304 25.35 -11.74 16.35
C GLY A 304 26.59 -12.57 16.07
N ALA A 305 27.62 -11.99 15.47
CA ALA A 305 28.91 -12.65 15.18
C ALA A 305 30.07 -12.11 16.02
N CYS A 306 30.02 -10.84 16.42
CA CYS A 306 31.10 -10.18 17.12
C CYS A 306 31.27 -10.74 18.55
N VAL A 307 32.46 -11.29 18.82
CA VAL A 307 32.83 -11.91 20.11
C VAL A 307 32.74 -10.96 21.31
N ARG A 308 32.80 -9.65 21.06
CA ARG A 308 32.55 -8.63 22.10
C ARG A 308 31.12 -8.71 22.63
N PHE A 309 30.15 -8.88 21.73
CA PHE A 309 28.73 -8.87 22.08
C PHE A 309 28.20 -10.28 22.40
N THR A 310 28.67 -11.31 21.70
CA THR A 310 28.17 -12.69 21.88
C THR A 310 28.79 -13.42 23.07
N GLU A 311 30.10 -13.26 23.28
CA GLU A 311 30.85 -13.96 24.33
C GLU A 311 31.20 -13.03 25.51
N ASN A 312 30.76 -11.77 25.48
CA ASN A 312 31.08 -10.73 26.46
C ASN A 312 32.60 -10.58 26.71
N ARG A 313 33.40 -10.75 25.64
CA ARG A 313 34.86 -10.53 25.68
C ARG A 313 35.19 -9.06 25.51
N ASP A 314 36.23 -8.57 26.19
CA ASP A 314 36.73 -7.20 25.97
C ASP A 314 37.64 -7.10 24.74
N CYS A 315 37.11 -7.51 23.58
CA CYS A 315 37.84 -7.39 22.31
C CYS A 315 37.76 -5.95 21.79
N THR A 316 38.92 -5.33 21.55
CA THR A 316 39.07 -3.96 21.02
C THR A 316 39.76 -3.91 19.66
N ALA A 317 40.08 -5.07 19.06
CA ALA A 317 40.95 -5.16 17.89
C ALA A 317 40.55 -4.27 16.71
N CYS A 318 39.24 -4.10 16.46
CA CYS A 318 38.75 -3.25 15.38
C CYS A 318 38.95 -1.76 15.68
N ALA A 319 38.77 -1.35 16.94
CA ALA A 319 39.00 0.01 17.40
C ALA A 319 40.49 0.34 17.45
N ASP A 320 41.33 -0.58 17.96
CA ASP A 320 42.79 -0.40 18.03
C ASP A 320 43.42 -0.27 16.64
N ALA A 321 42.88 -0.98 15.65
CA ALA A 321 43.31 -0.87 14.25
C ALA A 321 42.75 0.38 13.54
N CYS A 322 41.73 1.04 14.10
CA CYS A 322 41.13 2.21 13.50
C CYS A 322 41.92 3.48 13.86
N GLY A 323 42.84 3.88 12.97
CA GLY A 323 43.63 5.11 13.15
C GLY A 323 42.82 6.42 13.19
N PHE A 324 41.53 6.37 12.87
CA PHE A 324 40.62 7.52 12.85
C PHE A 324 39.66 7.57 14.05
N GLY A 325 39.66 6.54 14.91
CA GLY A 325 38.76 6.47 16.06
C GLY A 325 37.27 6.36 15.68
N ALA A 326 36.94 5.85 14.50
CA ALA A 326 35.56 5.76 14.00
C ALA A 326 34.75 4.64 14.65
N VAL A 327 35.39 3.64 15.26
CA VAL A 327 34.70 2.50 15.90
C VAL A 327 34.21 2.93 17.29
N ASP A 328 32.91 2.86 17.50
CA ASP A 328 32.25 3.22 18.77
C ASP A 328 31.29 2.12 19.21
N TYR A 329 31.73 1.32 20.20
CA TYR A 329 30.93 0.24 20.77
C TYR A 329 29.80 0.71 21.68
N ALA A 330 29.73 2.00 22.03
CA ALA A 330 28.69 2.57 22.88
C ALA A 330 27.46 3.04 22.08
N GLN A 331 27.51 3.05 20.74
CA GLN A 331 26.35 3.35 19.90
C GLN A 331 25.17 2.44 20.25
N GLN A 332 23.97 3.01 20.20
CA GLN A 332 22.70 2.31 20.43
C GLN A 332 21.79 2.48 19.23
N ASP A 333 20.86 1.54 19.07
CA ASP A 333 19.80 1.67 18.08
C ASP A 333 18.98 2.93 18.37
N GLU A 334 18.67 3.69 17.31
CA GLU A 334 17.87 4.90 17.38
C GLU A 334 16.50 4.63 16.77
N THR A 335 15.45 5.17 17.38
CA THR A 335 14.09 5.12 16.82
C THR A 335 13.67 6.52 16.41
N VAL A 336 13.24 6.65 15.16
CA VAL A 336 12.86 7.93 14.54
C VAL A 336 11.44 7.82 13.99
N ASP A 337 10.59 8.80 14.30
CA ASP A 337 9.25 8.92 13.71
C ASP A 337 9.28 9.89 12.54
N ILE A 338 8.89 9.41 11.36
CA ILE A 338 8.90 10.16 10.11
C ILE A 338 7.46 10.41 9.67
N LYS A 339 7.11 11.67 9.45
CA LYS A 339 5.80 12.06 8.94
C LYS A 339 5.83 12.05 7.41
N ALA A 340 4.88 11.36 6.80
CA ALA A 340 4.77 11.27 5.34
C ALA A 340 3.32 11.23 4.87
N GLY A 341 3.04 11.70 3.66
CA GLY A 341 1.72 11.56 3.06
C GLY A 341 1.52 10.25 2.32
N ALA A 342 2.62 9.64 1.89
CA ALA A 342 2.63 8.37 1.19
C ALA A 342 3.76 7.48 1.68
N VAL A 343 3.52 6.17 1.61
CA VAL A 343 4.52 5.12 1.85
C VAL A 343 4.56 4.23 0.62
N ALA A 344 5.73 4.06 0.02
CA ALA A 344 5.98 3.12 -1.06
C ALA A 344 6.72 1.90 -0.53
N LEU A 345 6.21 0.71 -0.85
CA LEU A 345 6.76 -0.59 -0.50
C LEU A 345 7.23 -1.33 -1.75
#